data_AF-A0A561QCB4-F1
#
_entry.id   AF-A0A561QCB4-F1
#
_cell.length_a   1.000
_cell.length_b   1.000
_cell.length_c   1.000
_cell.angle_alpha   90.00
_cell.angle_beta   90.00
_cell.angle_gamma   90.00
#
_symmetry.space_group_name_H-M   'P 1'
#
loop_
_entity.id
_entity.type
_entity.pdbx_description
1 polymer ?
#
loop_
_entity_poly.entity_id
_entity_poly.type
_entity_poly.pdbx_seq_one_letter_code
_entity_poly.pdbx_strand_id
1 'polypeptide(L)' 'MSGLELQTLLREMDVAFKTVFITSQDDDITKAKAMEAGAAAFFSKGSDIDDIIAGVMRVAGYEID' A
#
# COMPACT_ATOMS: atom_id res chain seq x y z
N MET A 1 1.92 17.71 1.97
CA MET A 1 1.14 16.48 2.14
C MET A 1 2.06 15.29 1.96
N SER A 2 2.20 14.46 2.98
CA SER A 2 2.89 13.16 2.93
C SER A 2 1.99 12.09 2.32
N GLY A 3 2.56 10.93 1.97
CA GLY A 3 1.76 9.79 1.51
C GLY A 3 0.70 9.35 2.53
N LEU A 4 1.02 9.39 3.83
CA LEU A 4 0.08 9.05 4.90
C LEU A 4 -1.06 10.06 5.01
N GLU A 5 -0.76 11.36 4.91
CA GLU A 5 -1.80 12.42 4.90
C GLU A 5 -2.73 12.26 3.69
N LEU A 6 -2.19 11.90 2.52
CA LEU A 6 -2.99 11.59 1.34
C LEU A 6 -3.88 10.37 1.56
N GLN A 7 -3.34 9.28 2.13
CA GLN A 7 -4.12 8.06 2.39
C GLN A 7 -5.29 8.31 3.34
N THR A 8 -5.07 9.07 4.42
CA THR A 8 -6.14 9.46 5.34
C THR A 8 -7.22 10.26 4.63
N LEU A 9 -6.83 11.25 3.81
CA LEU A 9 -7.77 12.04 3.03
C LEU A 9 -8.60 11.16 2.08
N LEU A 10 -7.97 10.23 1.36
CA LEU A 10 -8.66 9.32 0.45
C LEU A 10 -9.67 8.44 1.18
N ARG A 11 -9.32 7.94 2.37
CA ARG A 11 -10.23 7.18 3.22
C ARG A 11 -11.41 8.04 3.71
N GLU A 12 -11.15 9.27 4.15
CA GLU A 12 -12.20 10.21 4.59
C GLU A 12 -13.16 10.58 3.45
N MET A 13 -12.66 10.60 2.21
CA MET A 13 -13.47 10.79 1.01
C MET A 13 -14.24 9.54 0.55
N ASP A 14 -14.07 8.41 1.23
CA ASP A 14 -14.69 7.11 0.90
C ASP A 14 -14.46 6.69 -0.57
N VAL A 15 -13.23 6.88 -1.07
CA VAL A 15 -12.89 6.50 -2.44
C VAL A 15 -12.82 4.99 -2.61
N ALA A 16 -13.34 4.48 -3.72
CA ALA A 16 -13.42 3.03 -3.96
C ALA A 16 -12.11 2.38 -4.46
N PHE A 17 -11.09 3.16 -4.83
CA PHE A 17 -9.83 2.61 -5.35
C PHE A 17 -8.89 2.20 -4.21
N LYS A 18 -8.16 1.09 -4.43
CA LYS A 18 -7.23 0.51 -3.47
C LYS A 18 -5.87 1.21 -3.56
N THR A 19 -5.29 1.61 -2.44
CA THR A 19 -3.96 2.22 -2.40
C THR A 19 -2.89 1.21 -2.01
N VAL A 20 -1.73 1.28 -2.66
CA VAL A 20 -0.54 0.47 -2.33
C VAL A 20 0.63 1.40 -2.04
N PHE A 21 1.33 1.18 -0.93
CA PHE A 21 2.52 1.94 -0.56
C PHE A 21 3.79 1.22 -0.97
N ILE A 22 4.76 1.97 -1.50
CA ILE A 22 6.11 1.49 -1.80
C ILE A 22 7.12 2.49 -1.23
N THR A 23 7.97 2.07 -0.29
CA THR A 23 8.85 2.99 0.46
C THR A 23 10.27 2.44 0.59
N SER A 24 11.28 3.32 0.57
CA SER A 24 12.66 2.95 0.95
C SER A 24 12.89 2.92 2.46
N GLN A 25 11.94 3.46 3.23
CA GLN A 25 11.96 3.52 4.67
C GLN A 25 11.00 2.46 5.19
N ASP A 26 11.54 1.32 5.61
CA ASP A 26 10.81 0.13 6.02
C ASP A 26 10.58 0.05 7.54
N ASP A 27 10.38 1.21 8.18
CA ASP A 27 10.10 1.20 9.61
C ASP A 27 8.67 0.68 9.88
N ASP A 28 8.55 -0.20 10.87
CA ASP A 28 7.30 -0.87 11.24
C ASP A 28 6.18 0.12 11.60
N ILE A 29 6.54 1.32 12.08
CA ILE A 29 5.57 2.35 12.48
C ILE A 29 4.91 2.95 11.24
N THR A 30 5.67 3.26 10.20
CA THR A 30 5.14 3.79 8.94
C THR A 30 4.24 2.76 8.25
N LYS A 31 4.64 1.49 8.26
CA LYS A 31 3.81 0.39 7.77
C LYS A 31 2.50 0.29 8.54
N ALA A 32 2.55 0.24 9.87
CA ALA A 32 1.35 0.15 10.71
C ALA A 32 0.38 1.31 10.42
N LYS A 33 0.88 2.55 10.36
CA LYS A 33 0.07 3.73 10.03
C LYS A 33 -0.58 3.66 8.65
N ALA A 34 0.17 3.21 7.63
CA ALA A 34 -0.38 3.08 6.28
C ALA A 34 -1.51 2.04 6.24
N MET A 35 -1.32 0.89 6.89
CA MET A 35 -2.33 -0.17 6.96
C MET A 35 -3.56 0.26 7.77
N GLU A 36 -3.36 0.90 8.94
CA GLU A 36 -4.44 1.46 9.75
C GLU A 36 -5.26 2.50 8.98
N ALA A 37 -4.62 3.29 8.11
CA ALA A 37 -5.26 4.28 7.25
C ALA A 37 -5.95 3.67 6.00
N GLY A 38 -5.96 2.34 5.85
CA GLY A 38 -6.70 1.65 4.79
C GLY A 38 -5.91 1.35 3.52
N ALA A 39 -4.58 1.37 3.57
CA ALA A 39 -3.78 0.86 2.45
C ALA A 39 -4.08 -0.63 2.23
N ALA A 40 -4.22 -1.03 0.97
CA ALA A 40 -4.48 -2.41 0.60
C ALA A 40 -3.21 -3.28 0.64
N ALA A 41 -2.03 -2.68 0.45
CA ALA A 41 -0.74 -3.33 0.60
C ALA A 41 0.39 -2.32 0.86
N PHE A 42 1.53 -2.83 1.35
CA PHE A 42 2.72 -2.05 1.67
C PHE A 42 3.98 -2.86 1.34
N PHE A 43 4.90 -2.27 0.59
CA PHE A 43 6.15 -2.89 0.16
C PHE A 43 7.36 -2.01 0.46
N SER A 44 8.50 -2.65 0.72
CA SER A 44 9.79 -1.97 0.70
C SER A 44 10.28 -1.83 -0.75
N LYS A 45 10.96 -0.74 -1.10
CA LYS A 45 11.64 -0.61 -2.40
C LYS A 45 12.76 -1.63 -2.58
N GLY A 46 13.27 -2.20 -1.48
CA GLY A 46 14.22 -3.31 -1.51
C GLY A 46 13.57 -4.69 -1.57
N SER A 47 12.24 -4.79 -1.56
CA SER A 47 11.53 -6.06 -1.78
C SER A 47 11.79 -6.56 -3.20
N ASP A 48 11.67 -7.88 -3.39
CA ASP A 48 11.74 -8.47 -4.72
C ASP A 48 10.66 -7.86 -5.62
N ILE A 49 11.03 -7.57 -6.86
CA ILE A 49 10.11 -6.99 -7.83
C ILE A 49 8.95 -7.94 -8.15
N ASP A 50 9.21 -9.25 -8.15
CA ASP A 50 8.20 -10.27 -8.41
C ASP A 50 7.17 -10.32 -7.26
N ASP A 51 7.61 -10.13 -6.01
CA ASP A 51 6.73 -10.03 -4.84
C ASP A 51 5.83 -8.78 -4.91
N ILE A 52 6.39 -7.64 -5.34
CA ILE A 52 5.63 -6.40 -5.53
C ILE A 52 4.58 -6.59 -6.62
N ILE A 53 4.96 -7.16 -7.77
CA ILE A 53 4.04 -7.41 -8.89
C ILE A 53 2.93 -8.35 -8.44
N ALA A 54 3.28 -9.48 -7.83
CA ALA A 54 2.31 -10.47 -7.36
C ALA A 54 1.34 -9.85 -6.33
N GLY A 55 1.86 -9.02 -5.42
CA GLY A 55 1.05 -8.31 -4.44
C GLY A 55 0.08 -7.31 -5.06
N VAL A 56 0.51 -6.50 -6.02
CA VAL A 56 -0.35 -5.54 -6.74
C VAL A 56 -1.43 -6.26 -7.53
N MET A 57 -1.07 -7.33 -8.24
CA MET A 57 -2.00 -8.14 -9.03
C MET A 57 -3.07 -8.79 -8.14
N ARG A 58 -2.69 -9.30 -6.97
CA ARG A 58 -3.64 -9.81 -5.97
C ARG A 58 -4.57 -8.72 -5.44
N VAL A 59 -4.05 -7.54 -5.14
CA VAL A 59 -4.87 -6.38 -4.72
C VAL A 59 -5.86 -5.98 -5.82
N ALA A 60 -5.43 -6.04 -7.08
CA ALA A 60 -6.28 -5.76 -8.23
C ALA A 60 -7.32 -6.88 -8.53
N GLY A 61 -7.21 -8.04 -7.88
CA GLY A 61 -8.16 -9.15 -8.01
C GLY A 61 -7.82 -10.15 -9.11
N TYR A 62 -6.57 -10.16 -9.59
CA TYR A 62 -6.08 -11.23 -10.46
C TYR A 62 -5.73 -12.46 -9.63
N GLU A 63 -6.15 -13.63 -10.10
CA GLU A 63 -5.62 -14.93 -9.63
C GLU A 63 -4.23 -15.11 -10.24
N ILE A 64 -3.24 -15.40 -9.40
CA ILE A 64 -1.87 -15.66 -9.81
C ILE A 64 -1.57 -17.08 -9.35
N ASP A 65 -1.43 -17.98 -10.34
CA ASP A 65 -1.07 -19.38 -10.15
C ASP A 65 0.38 -19.54 -9.67
#